data_AF-A0A6N3J750-F1
#
_entry.id   AF-A0A6N3J750-F1
#
_cell.length_a   1.000
_cell.length_b   1.000
_cell.length_c   1.000
_cell.angle_alpha   90.00
_cell.angle_beta   90.00
_cell.angle_gamma   90.00
#
_symmetry.space_group_name_H-M   'P 1'
#
loop_
_entity.id
_entity.type
_entity.pdbx_description
1 polymer ?
#
loop_
_entity_poly.entity_id
_entity_poly.type
_entity_poly.pdbx_seq_one_letter_code
_entity_poly.pdbx_strand_id
1 'polypeptide(L)'
;MAEPNAKFITRAYLGSQKVAVSEHWLVLQASSPGTCQLTVDKSAERFTPVAFEMGWGEMIERVFYGYIERIMPAANGLYTVFCRELSSALANNLSVTLRHPTLRNVCDEIKAQVGLEFVLPDKPYANTAIPCFYGDTSGYAMLDNLGRTYKVPDFIWQQQGNGKIYLGSYQDSFWAGKDIAIPQSLMTDQQAGKTATIPAVPKLRPNVTANGARIAKVEFKGTNMTISW
;
A
#
# COMPACT_ATOMS: atom_id res chain seq x y z
N MET A 1 31.36 -6.03 18.45
CA MET A 1 30.37 -5.29 17.66
C MET A 1 30.39 -5.92 16.27
N ALA A 2 29.27 -6.47 15.80
CA ALA A 2 29.20 -7.02 14.45
C ALA A 2 29.42 -5.88 13.43
N GLU A 3 30.20 -6.11 12.38
CA GLU A 3 30.35 -5.14 11.30
C GLU A 3 28.97 -4.81 10.70
N PRO A 4 28.65 -3.54 10.43
CA PRO A 4 27.41 -3.18 9.78
C PRO A 4 27.32 -3.86 8.41
N ASN A 5 26.43 -4.85 8.27
CA ASN A 5 26.16 -5.50 7.00
C ASN A 5 25.34 -4.56 6.11
N ALA A 6 26.01 -3.83 5.22
CA ALA A 6 25.40 -2.90 4.27
C ALA A 6 24.73 -3.60 3.06
N LYS A 7 24.56 -4.93 3.09
CA LYS A 7 23.97 -5.67 1.97
C LYS A 7 22.47 -5.38 1.88
N PHE A 8 22.03 -4.90 0.72
CA PHE A 8 20.62 -4.83 0.38
C PHE A 8 20.10 -6.22 0.01
N ILE A 9 18.97 -6.62 0.60
CA ILE A 9 18.37 -7.94 0.41
C ILE A 9 16.94 -7.77 -0.07
N THR A 10 16.56 -8.56 -1.07
CA THR A 10 15.19 -8.70 -1.55
C THR A 10 14.72 -10.15 -1.40
N ARG A 11 13.41 -10.31 -1.21
CA ARG A 11 12.76 -11.62 -1.16
C ARG A 11 11.36 -11.50 -1.76
N ALA A 12 11.01 -12.44 -2.64
CA ALA A 12 9.65 -12.56 -3.13
C ALA A 12 9.10 -13.97 -2.93
N TYR A 13 7.79 -14.02 -2.77
CA TYR A 13 7.00 -15.24 -2.74
C TYR A 13 5.89 -15.12 -3.76
N LEU A 14 5.78 -16.13 -4.64
CA LEU A 14 4.63 -16.33 -5.52
C LEU A 14 3.82 -17.50 -4.95
N GLY A 15 2.68 -17.21 -4.34
CA GLY A 15 1.95 -18.16 -3.51
C GLY A 15 2.79 -18.58 -2.31
N SER A 16 2.98 -19.89 -2.13
CA SER A 16 3.87 -20.45 -1.11
C SER A 16 5.33 -20.57 -1.57
N GLN A 17 5.62 -20.31 -2.84
CA GLN A 17 6.92 -20.56 -3.43
C GLN A 17 7.83 -19.34 -3.31
N LYS A 18 8.98 -19.51 -2.65
CA LYS A 18 10.06 -18.52 -2.66
C LYS A 18 10.74 -18.48 -4.03
N VAL A 19 10.92 -17.28 -4.57
CA VAL A 19 11.56 -17.02 -5.86
C VAL A 19 12.73 -16.04 -5.71
N ALA A 20 13.73 -16.17 -6.58
CA ALA A 20 14.82 -15.19 -6.67
C ALA A 20 14.33 -13.96 -7.45
N VAL A 21 14.74 -12.77 -7.01
CA VAL A 21 14.38 -11.49 -7.65
C VAL A 21 15.66 -10.86 -8.20
N SER A 22 15.75 -10.69 -9.51
CA SER A 22 16.89 -10.01 -10.15
C SER A 22 16.67 -8.51 -10.25
N GLU A 23 15.44 -8.09 -10.55
CA GLU A 23 15.05 -6.69 -10.69
C GLU A 23 13.68 -6.45 -10.04
N HIS A 24 13.48 -5.25 -9.52
CA HIS A 24 12.20 -4.85 -8.95
C HIS A 24 11.91 -3.37 -9.18
N TRP A 25 10.62 -3.08 -9.34
CA TRP A 25 10.08 -1.73 -9.35
C TRP A 25 8.75 -1.73 -8.61
N LEU A 26 8.71 -1.05 -7.45
CA LEU A 26 7.53 -0.95 -6.60
C LEU A 26 7.09 0.50 -6.51
N VAL A 27 5.79 0.77 -6.71
CA VAL A 27 5.19 2.08 -6.52
C VAL A 27 4.03 1.95 -5.54
N LEU A 28 4.07 2.69 -4.44
CA LEU A 28 3.00 2.82 -3.45
C LEU A 28 2.45 4.23 -3.48
N GLN A 29 1.13 4.38 -3.35
CA GLN A 29 0.45 5.68 -3.44
C GLN A 29 -0.56 5.84 -2.29
N ALA A 30 -0.85 7.09 -1.90
CA ALA A 30 -1.71 7.40 -0.77
C ALA A 30 -3.20 7.08 -1.00
N SER A 31 -3.67 7.11 -2.25
CA SER A 31 -5.10 7.01 -2.61
C SER A 31 -5.36 6.08 -3.79
N SER A 32 -4.44 5.17 -4.07
CA SER A 32 -4.61 4.14 -5.10
C SER A 32 -3.78 2.91 -4.75
N PRO A 33 -4.18 1.71 -5.22
CA PRO A 33 -3.40 0.51 -4.98
C PRO A 33 -1.97 0.66 -5.48
N GLY A 34 -1.02 0.13 -4.71
CA GLY A 34 0.35 -0.01 -5.15
C GLY A 34 0.49 -0.98 -6.33
N THR A 35 1.52 -0.77 -7.14
CA THR A 35 1.91 -1.64 -8.24
C THR A 35 3.33 -2.13 -8.02
N CYS A 36 3.61 -3.36 -8.44
CA CYS A 36 4.93 -3.96 -8.30
C CYS A 36 5.28 -4.72 -9.58
N GLN A 37 6.50 -4.55 -10.07
CA GLN A 37 7.07 -5.35 -11.15
C GLN A 37 8.28 -6.08 -10.58
N LEU A 38 8.34 -7.40 -10.75
CA LEU A 38 9.46 -8.21 -10.32
C LEU A 38 9.95 -9.05 -11.49
N THR A 39 11.26 -9.09 -11.71
CA THR A 39 11.88 -10.08 -12.58
C THR A 39 12.38 -11.24 -11.74
N VAL A 40 11.86 -12.43 -12.01
CA VAL A 40 11.97 -13.62 -11.17
C VAL A 40 12.41 -14.86 -11.95
N ASP A 41 13.01 -15.82 -11.25
CA ASP A 41 13.52 -17.08 -11.82
C ASP A 41 12.45 -18.14 -12.11
N LYS A 42 11.22 -17.92 -11.64
CA LYS A 42 10.11 -18.85 -11.73
C LYS A 42 8.84 -18.15 -12.14
N SER A 43 8.11 -18.74 -13.07
CA SER A 43 6.76 -18.28 -13.43
C SER A 43 5.74 -18.73 -12.39
N ALA A 44 4.57 -18.10 -12.43
CA ALA A 44 3.37 -18.54 -11.73
C ALA A 44 2.15 -18.32 -12.64
N GLU A 45 0.95 -18.27 -12.08
CA GLU A 45 -0.28 -17.99 -12.81
C GLU A 45 -0.86 -16.62 -12.42
N ARG A 46 -1.74 -16.08 -13.26
CA ARG A 46 -2.51 -14.89 -12.91
C ARG A 46 -3.29 -15.14 -11.62
N PHE A 47 -3.43 -14.09 -10.80
CA PHE A 47 -4.03 -14.12 -9.46
C PHE A 47 -3.25 -14.88 -8.38
N THR A 48 -2.08 -15.43 -8.69
CA THR A 48 -1.19 -15.95 -7.64
C THR A 48 -0.87 -14.82 -6.64
N PRO A 49 -1.04 -15.03 -5.33
CA PRO A 49 -0.64 -14.05 -4.33
C PRO A 49 0.84 -13.74 -4.39
N VAL A 50 1.22 -12.48 -4.16
CA VAL A 50 2.62 -12.04 -4.17
C VAL A 50 2.93 -11.29 -2.89
N ALA A 51 3.96 -11.74 -2.19
CA ALA A 51 4.59 -10.98 -1.12
C ALA A 51 5.99 -10.58 -1.57
N PHE A 52 6.31 -9.29 -1.44
CA PHE A 52 7.64 -8.77 -1.73
C PHE A 52 8.18 -8.03 -0.50
N GLU A 53 9.40 -8.40 -0.15
CA GLU A 53 10.10 -7.97 1.05
C GLU A 53 11.47 -7.43 0.65
N MET A 54 11.90 -6.34 1.29
CA MET A 54 13.21 -5.75 1.05
C MET A 54 13.78 -5.13 2.33
N GLY A 55 15.10 -4.93 2.35
CA GLY A 55 15.76 -4.11 3.36
C GLY A 55 17.27 -4.30 3.43
N TRP A 56 17.85 -3.87 4.54
CA TRP A 56 19.30 -3.74 4.72
C TRP A 56 19.79 -4.63 5.84
N GLY A 57 20.87 -5.38 5.59
CA GLY A 57 21.43 -6.33 6.55
C GLY A 57 20.40 -7.39 6.95
N GLU A 58 20.10 -7.49 8.24
CA GLU A 58 19.11 -8.45 8.75
C GLU A 58 17.68 -7.86 8.83
N MET A 59 17.52 -6.55 8.60
CA MET A 59 16.24 -5.87 8.66
C MET A 59 15.53 -5.94 7.31
N ILE A 60 14.70 -6.97 7.12
CA ILE A 60 13.87 -7.15 5.94
C ILE A 60 12.40 -7.00 6.35
N GLU A 61 11.65 -6.20 5.60
CA GLU A 61 10.24 -5.92 5.87
C GLU A 61 9.39 -6.22 4.63
N ARG A 62 8.14 -6.64 4.85
CA ARG A 62 7.18 -6.80 3.74
C ARG A 62 6.71 -5.43 3.27
N VAL A 63 7.18 -5.04 2.09
CA VAL A 63 6.85 -3.75 1.48
C VAL A 63 5.63 -3.82 0.58
N PHE A 64 5.32 -4.98 0.01
CA PHE A 64 4.19 -5.15 -0.89
C PHE A 64 3.50 -6.49 -0.67
N TYR A 65 2.18 -6.47 -0.72
CA TYR A 65 1.35 -7.67 -0.72
C TYR A 65 0.18 -7.49 -1.68
N GLY A 66 0.02 -8.43 -2.60
CA GLY A 66 -0.90 -8.30 -3.72
C GLY A 66 -1.05 -9.59 -4.49
N TYR A 67 -1.33 -9.49 -5.77
CA TYR A 67 -1.43 -10.63 -6.68
C TYR A 67 -0.86 -10.30 -8.06
N ILE A 68 -0.59 -11.34 -8.84
CA ILE A 68 -0.13 -11.20 -10.22
C ILE A 68 -1.30 -10.82 -11.15
N GLU A 69 -1.23 -9.66 -11.80
CA GLU A 69 -2.18 -9.27 -12.85
C GLU A 69 -1.80 -9.83 -14.22
N ARG A 70 -0.49 -9.90 -14.49
CA ARG A 70 0.07 -10.27 -15.78
C ARG A 70 1.49 -10.81 -15.63
N ILE A 71 1.88 -11.72 -16.52
CA ILE A 71 3.21 -12.33 -16.55
C ILE A 71 3.75 -12.22 -17.98
N MET A 72 5.03 -11.94 -18.14
CA MET A 72 5.73 -11.96 -19.42
C MET A 72 7.04 -12.72 -19.31
N PRO A 73 7.47 -13.46 -20.35
CA PRO A 73 8.84 -13.92 -20.46
C PRO A 73 9.82 -12.73 -20.44
N ALA A 74 10.99 -12.91 -19.83
CA ALA A 74 12.12 -12.00 -19.85
C ALA A 74 13.37 -12.72 -20.39
N ALA A 75 14.51 -12.03 -20.48
CA ALA A 75 15.75 -12.61 -20.96
C ALA A 75 16.24 -13.75 -20.04
N ASN A 76 17.06 -14.66 -20.58
CA ASN A 76 17.76 -15.70 -19.83
C ASN A 76 16.84 -16.66 -19.05
N GLY A 77 15.63 -16.92 -19.56
CA GLY A 77 14.67 -17.82 -18.92
C GLY A 77 13.99 -17.24 -17.67
N LEU A 78 14.14 -15.93 -17.43
CA LEU A 78 13.45 -15.22 -16.36
C LEU A 78 12.03 -14.83 -16.78
N TYR A 79 11.24 -14.37 -15.82
CA TYR A 79 9.88 -13.87 -16.02
C TYR A 79 9.72 -12.50 -15.37
N THR A 80 9.03 -11.57 -16.03
CA THR A 80 8.57 -10.34 -15.40
C THR A 80 7.11 -10.51 -14.97
N VAL A 81 6.87 -10.46 -13.67
CA VAL A 81 5.52 -10.48 -13.08
C VAL A 81 5.10 -9.05 -12.77
N PHE A 82 3.90 -8.69 -13.23
CA PHE A 82 3.25 -7.41 -12.95
C PHE A 82 2.16 -7.65 -11.92
N CYS A 83 2.28 -6.97 -10.79
CA CYS A 83 1.47 -7.20 -9.61
C CYS A 83 0.76 -5.91 -9.19
N ARG A 84 -0.37 -6.08 -8.51
CA ARG A 84 -1.10 -4.99 -7.87
C ARG A 84 -1.50 -5.38 -6.46
N GLU A 85 -1.55 -4.41 -5.55
CA GLU A 85 -2.03 -4.61 -4.18
C GLU A 85 -3.49 -5.12 -4.18
N LEU A 86 -3.87 -5.89 -3.14
CA LEU A 86 -5.21 -6.48 -3.01
C LEU A 86 -6.33 -5.44 -3.08
N SER A 87 -6.08 -4.24 -2.56
CA SER A 87 -6.98 -3.07 -2.64
C SER A 87 -7.42 -2.73 -4.05
N SER A 88 -6.76 -3.26 -5.09
CA SER A 88 -7.20 -3.14 -6.47
C SER A 88 -8.59 -3.71 -6.75
N ALA A 89 -9.06 -4.68 -5.94
CA ALA A 89 -10.38 -5.24 -6.06
C ALA A 89 -11.49 -4.19 -5.86
N LEU A 90 -11.18 -3.05 -5.25
CA LEU A 90 -12.07 -1.88 -5.15
C LEU A 90 -12.28 -1.15 -6.49
N ALA A 91 -11.58 -1.54 -7.56
CA ALA A 91 -11.90 -1.07 -8.90
C ALA A 91 -13.25 -1.61 -9.42
N ASN A 92 -13.69 -2.75 -8.89
CA ASN A 92 -14.97 -3.34 -9.26
C ASN A 92 -16.14 -2.46 -8.80
N ASN A 93 -17.24 -2.51 -9.56
CA ASN A 93 -18.49 -1.89 -9.13
C ASN A 93 -19.07 -2.66 -7.94
N LEU A 94 -19.42 -1.94 -6.88
CA LEU A 94 -20.00 -2.48 -5.66
C LEU A 94 -21.37 -1.86 -5.44
N SER A 95 -22.29 -2.64 -4.88
CA SER A 95 -23.63 -2.17 -4.53
C SER A 95 -23.87 -2.34 -3.04
N VAL A 96 -24.01 -1.24 -2.31
CA VAL A 96 -24.29 -1.25 -0.87
C VAL A 96 -25.58 -0.51 -0.63
N THR A 97 -26.57 -1.19 -0.06
CA THR A 97 -27.86 -0.60 0.30
C THR A 97 -28.23 -0.97 1.73
N LEU A 98 -27.91 -0.08 2.67
CA LEU A 98 -28.12 -0.32 4.10
C LEU A 98 -28.94 0.80 4.75
N ARG A 99 -29.80 0.43 5.69
CA ARG A 99 -30.52 1.35 6.58
C ARG A 99 -29.90 1.32 7.97
N HIS A 100 -29.79 2.49 8.58
CA HIS A 100 -29.15 2.66 9.88
C HIS A 100 -27.72 2.08 9.99
N PRO A 101 -26.86 2.08 8.93
CA PRO A 101 -25.56 1.46 9.03
C PRO A 101 -24.59 2.31 9.85
N THR A 102 -23.70 1.65 10.58
CA THR A 102 -22.42 2.22 11.00
C THR A 102 -21.39 2.12 9.89
N LEU A 103 -20.28 2.86 9.97
CA LEU A 103 -19.17 2.75 9.01
C LEU A 103 -18.64 1.31 8.94
N ARG A 104 -18.60 0.63 10.09
CA ARG A 104 -18.22 -0.78 10.18
C ARG A 104 -19.13 -1.68 9.35
N ASN A 105 -20.46 -1.48 9.42
CA ASN A 105 -21.40 -2.26 8.62
C ASN A 105 -21.20 -2.06 7.13
N VAL A 106 -20.87 -0.85 6.68
CA VAL A 106 -20.55 -0.60 5.27
C VAL A 106 -19.27 -1.32 4.87
N CYS A 107 -18.22 -1.29 5.71
CA CYS A 107 -16.99 -2.04 5.47
C CYS A 107 -17.22 -3.57 5.45
N ASP A 108 -18.11 -4.09 6.30
CA ASP A 108 -18.46 -5.52 6.33
C ASP A 108 -19.18 -5.94 5.04
N GLU A 109 -20.07 -5.09 4.50
CA GLU A 109 -20.74 -5.33 3.22
C GLU A 109 -19.74 -5.30 2.05
N ILE A 110 -18.83 -4.32 2.02
CA ILE A 110 -17.76 -4.26 1.02
C ILE A 110 -16.88 -5.53 1.12
N LYS A 111 -16.51 -5.94 2.35
CA LYS A 111 -15.76 -7.17 2.58
C LYS A 111 -16.49 -8.40 2.04
N ALA A 112 -17.80 -8.50 2.22
CA ALA A 112 -18.58 -9.63 1.69
C ALA A 112 -18.52 -9.72 0.16
N GLN A 113 -18.42 -8.59 -0.53
CA GLN A 113 -18.37 -8.53 -2.00
C GLN A 113 -16.97 -8.77 -2.59
N VAL A 114 -15.91 -8.27 -1.96
CA VAL A 114 -14.54 -8.33 -2.53
C VAL A 114 -13.50 -9.02 -1.67
N GLY A 115 -13.86 -9.53 -0.50
CA GLY A 115 -12.97 -10.28 0.39
C GLY A 115 -11.90 -9.46 1.11
N LEU A 116 -11.93 -8.13 1.00
CA LEU A 116 -10.95 -7.24 1.63
C LEU A 116 -11.23 -7.06 3.12
N GLU A 117 -10.17 -7.16 3.94
CA GLU A 117 -10.27 -6.89 5.38
C GLU A 117 -9.99 -5.41 5.69
N PHE A 118 -10.88 -4.78 6.44
CA PHE A 118 -10.74 -3.41 6.89
C PHE A 118 -10.34 -3.33 8.36
N VAL A 119 -9.48 -2.37 8.68
CA VAL A 119 -9.08 -2.01 10.04
C VAL A 119 -9.56 -0.59 10.31
N LEU A 120 -10.50 -0.45 11.25
CA LEU A 120 -11.05 0.83 11.67
C LEU A 120 -10.58 1.12 13.10
N PRO A 121 -10.24 2.37 13.42
CA PRO A 121 -9.91 2.75 14.79
C PRO A 121 -11.16 2.72 15.68
N ASP A 122 -10.95 2.54 16.99
CA ASP A 122 -12.02 2.59 17.97
C ASP A 122 -12.43 4.04 18.26
N LYS A 123 -13.28 4.59 17.38
CA LYS A 123 -13.77 5.97 17.46
C LYS A 123 -15.28 6.05 17.25
N PRO A 124 -15.95 7.07 17.82
CA PRO A 124 -17.40 7.23 17.67
C PRO A 124 -17.88 7.25 16.21
N TYR A 125 -17.15 7.90 15.30
CA TYR A 125 -17.55 7.95 13.89
C TYR A 125 -17.62 6.56 13.22
N ALA A 126 -16.87 5.58 13.72
CA ALA A 126 -16.87 4.23 13.16
C ALA A 126 -18.11 3.42 13.57
N ASN A 127 -18.74 3.80 14.70
CA ASN A 127 -19.82 3.07 15.35
C ASN A 127 -21.13 3.87 15.42
N THR A 128 -21.16 5.12 14.94
CA THR A 128 -22.36 5.95 14.90
C THR A 128 -23.17 5.61 13.65
N ALA A 129 -24.42 5.21 13.84
CA ALA A 129 -25.33 4.92 12.73
C ALA A 129 -25.77 6.20 12.00
N ILE A 130 -25.87 6.13 10.68
CA ILE A 130 -26.49 7.17 9.83
C ILE A 130 -27.84 6.67 9.31
N PRO A 131 -28.77 7.53 8.86
CA PRO A 131 -30.09 7.08 8.40
C PRO A 131 -30.04 5.99 7.31
N CYS A 132 -29.16 6.17 6.31
CA CYS A 132 -28.92 5.18 5.27
C CYS A 132 -27.58 5.37 4.58
N PHE A 133 -27.10 4.32 3.91
CA PHE A 133 -26.03 4.37 2.93
C PHE A 133 -26.46 3.61 1.68
N TYR A 134 -26.58 4.32 0.56
CA TYR A 134 -26.91 3.76 -0.74
C TYR A 134 -25.80 4.15 -1.73
N GLY A 135 -25.10 3.17 -2.26
CA GLY A 135 -24.02 3.38 -3.21
C GLY A 135 -24.01 2.28 -4.26
N ASP A 136 -23.90 2.68 -5.52
CA ASP A 136 -23.68 1.80 -6.67
C ASP A 136 -22.59 2.43 -7.53
N THR A 137 -21.34 2.09 -7.22
CA THR A 137 -20.16 2.73 -7.80
C THR A 137 -18.92 1.86 -7.57
N SER A 138 -17.76 2.25 -8.13
CA SER A 138 -16.49 1.60 -7.80
C SER A 138 -16.23 1.64 -6.29
N GLY A 139 -15.63 0.58 -5.74
CA GLY A 139 -15.17 0.56 -4.36
C GLY A 139 -14.33 1.79 -3.98
N TYR A 140 -13.47 2.32 -4.86
CA TYR A 140 -12.71 3.55 -4.58
C TYR A 140 -13.62 4.75 -4.32
N ALA A 141 -14.53 5.04 -5.25
CA ALA A 141 -15.48 6.14 -5.11
C ALA A 141 -16.40 5.94 -3.90
N MET A 142 -16.70 4.69 -3.56
CA MET A 142 -17.43 4.37 -2.35
C MET A 142 -16.64 4.75 -1.10
N LEU A 143 -15.37 4.32 -0.98
CA LEU A 143 -14.51 4.66 0.16
C LEU A 143 -14.30 6.18 0.29
N ASP A 144 -14.05 6.88 -0.81
CA ASP A 144 -13.83 8.33 -0.80
C ASP A 144 -15.06 9.11 -0.27
N ASN A 145 -16.27 8.57 -0.46
CA ASN A 145 -17.49 9.15 0.08
C ASN A 145 -17.72 8.83 1.56
N LEU A 146 -17.16 7.73 2.10
CA LEU A 146 -17.37 7.34 3.50
C LEU A 146 -16.88 8.40 4.48
N GLY A 147 -15.73 9.03 4.20
CA GLY A 147 -15.20 10.10 5.04
C GLY A 147 -16.19 11.26 5.20
N ARG A 148 -16.86 11.66 4.11
CA ARG A 148 -17.87 12.72 4.14
C ARG A 148 -19.14 12.26 4.84
N THR A 149 -19.64 11.08 4.50
CA THR A 149 -20.89 10.52 5.04
C THR A 149 -20.84 10.36 6.55
N TYR A 150 -19.73 9.81 7.08
CA TYR A 150 -19.55 9.57 8.51
C TYR A 150 -18.82 10.72 9.23
N LYS A 151 -18.58 11.84 8.53
CA LYS A 151 -17.91 13.04 9.07
C LYS A 151 -16.56 12.73 9.70
N VAL A 152 -15.78 11.86 9.07
CA VAL A 152 -14.44 11.49 9.52
C VAL A 152 -13.46 12.59 9.10
N PRO A 153 -12.77 13.26 10.05
CA PRO A 153 -11.83 14.32 9.72
C PRO A 153 -10.57 13.75 9.06
N ASP A 154 -10.04 14.43 8.03
CA ASP A 154 -8.82 14.01 7.32
C ASP A 154 -8.82 12.52 6.99
N PHE A 155 -9.88 12.08 6.31
CA PHE A 155 -10.13 10.68 6.02
C PHE A 155 -9.08 10.12 5.06
N ILE A 156 -8.51 8.97 5.43
CA ILE A 156 -7.62 8.18 4.57
C ILE A 156 -8.06 6.72 4.55
N TRP A 157 -7.73 6.04 3.45
CA TRP A 157 -7.68 4.60 3.41
C TRP A 157 -6.34 4.14 2.82
N GLN A 158 -5.78 3.06 3.33
CA GLN A 158 -4.47 2.58 2.88
C GLN A 158 -4.29 1.09 3.15
N GLN A 159 -3.83 0.35 2.13
CA GLN A 159 -3.42 -1.03 2.34
C GLN A 159 -2.10 -1.11 3.13
N GLN A 160 -2.09 -1.94 4.15
CA GLN A 160 -0.94 -2.23 5.00
C GLN A 160 -0.15 -3.43 4.45
N GLY A 161 1.08 -3.63 4.96
CA GLY A 161 1.95 -4.73 4.50
C GLY A 161 1.38 -6.14 4.72
N ASN A 162 0.37 -6.29 5.58
CA ASN A 162 -0.36 -7.53 5.80
C ASN A 162 -1.59 -7.71 4.88
N GLY A 163 -1.85 -6.78 3.96
CA GLY A 163 -2.99 -6.82 3.04
C GLY A 163 -4.28 -6.21 3.58
N LYS A 164 -4.38 -5.93 4.88
CA LYS A 164 -5.54 -5.25 5.45
C LYS A 164 -5.55 -3.78 5.07
N ILE A 165 -6.73 -3.17 4.99
CA ILE A 165 -6.91 -1.77 4.61
C ILE A 165 -7.28 -0.97 5.87
N TYR A 166 -6.39 -0.07 6.28
CA TYR A 166 -6.75 0.96 7.26
C TYR A 166 -7.78 1.89 6.65
N LEU A 167 -8.80 2.28 7.42
CA LEU A 167 -9.82 3.23 7.00
C LEU A 167 -10.28 4.08 8.20
N GLY A 168 -10.08 5.39 8.12
CA GLY A 168 -10.40 6.30 9.22
C GLY A 168 -9.73 7.67 9.10
N SER A 169 -9.73 8.44 10.18
CA SER A 169 -9.00 9.70 10.25
C SER A 169 -7.50 9.46 10.18
N TYR A 170 -6.75 10.36 9.54
CA TYR A 170 -5.29 10.35 9.60
C TYR A 170 -4.77 10.38 11.05
N GLN A 171 -5.39 11.17 11.93
CA GLN A 171 -4.98 11.33 13.33
C GLN A 171 -5.15 10.05 14.15
N ASP A 172 -5.95 9.12 13.67
CA ASP A 172 -6.19 7.81 14.30
C ASP A 172 -5.41 6.68 13.61
N SER A 173 -4.62 7.02 12.57
CA SER A 173 -3.81 6.07 11.83
C SER A 173 -2.49 5.78 12.55
N PHE A 174 -1.78 4.74 12.09
CA PHE A 174 -0.44 4.44 12.58
C PHE A 174 0.55 5.61 12.39
N TRP A 175 0.32 6.50 11.42
CA TRP A 175 1.25 7.57 11.04
C TRP A 175 1.13 8.83 11.88
N ALA A 176 0.02 9.01 12.61
CA ALA A 176 -0.21 10.19 13.41
C ALA A 176 0.90 10.40 14.45
N GLY A 177 1.47 11.61 14.50
CA GLY A 177 2.53 11.99 15.43
C GLY A 177 3.89 11.31 15.17
N LYS A 178 4.07 10.64 14.02
CA LYS A 178 5.33 9.99 13.62
C LYS A 178 5.99 10.71 12.46
N ASP A 179 5.99 12.03 12.54
CA ASP A 179 6.63 12.89 11.57
C ASP A 179 8.13 12.59 11.53
N ILE A 180 8.69 12.52 10.33
CA ILE A 180 10.11 12.26 10.13
C ILE A 180 10.80 13.48 9.52
N ALA A 181 12.05 13.68 9.93
CA ALA A 181 12.97 14.58 9.26
C ALA A 181 13.89 13.75 8.38
N ILE A 182 13.87 14.00 7.08
CA ILE A 182 14.79 13.39 6.13
C ILE A 182 15.89 14.43 5.87
N PRO A 183 17.15 14.14 6.28
CA PRO A 183 18.27 15.07 6.09
C PRO A 183 18.47 15.43 4.62
N GLN A 184 18.69 16.71 4.34
CA GLN A 184 18.97 17.22 3.00
C GLN A 184 20.17 16.52 2.35
N SER A 185 21.17 16.13 3.16
CA SER A 185 22.36 15.40 2.71
C SER A 185 22.08 14.00 2.16
N LEU A 186 20.92 13.42 2.47
CA LEU A 186 20.48 12.12 1.93
C LEU A 186 19.61 12.26 0.68
N MET A 187 19.15 13.49 0.36
CA MET A 187 18.24 13.75 -0.74
C MET A 187 18.98 14.16 -2.01
N THR A 188 18.92 13.30 -3.03
CA THR A 188 19.40 13.57 -4.39
C THR A 188 18.24 13.81 -5.35
N ASP A 189 18.54 14.25 -6.56
CA ASP A 189 17.57 14.37 -7.68
C ASP A 189 16.30 15.15 -7.33
N GLN A 190 16.43 16.18 -6.49
CA GLN A 190 15.30 16.95 -6.01
C GLN A 190 14.68 17.76 -7.15
N GLN A 191 13.36 17.62 -7.34
CA GLN A 191 12.63 18.42 -8.33
C GLN A 191 11.70 19.40 -7.61
N ALA A 192 12.12 20.66 -7.55
CA ALA A 192 11.31 21.78 -7.03
C ALA A 192 10.64 21.52 -5.66
N GLY A 193 11.29 20.73 -4.79
CA GLY A 193 10.75 20.36 -3.47
C GLY A 193 9.55 19.40 -3.50
N LYS A 194 9.19 18.85 -4.66
CA LYS A 194 8.06 17.91 -4.82
C LYS A 194 8.48 16.45 -4.87
N THR A 195 9.73 16.18 -5.20
CA THR A 195 10.30 14.84 -5.21
C THR A 195 11.73 14.88 -4.67
N ALA A 196 12.16 13.76 -4.10
CA ALA A 196 13.55 13.53 -3.71
C ALA A 196 13.86 12.03 -3.82
N THR A 197 15.09 11.69 -4.19
CA THR A 197 15.60 10.33 -4.13
C THR A 197 16.47 10.16 -2.89
N ILE A 198 16.27 9.06 -2.17
CA ILE A 198 16.99 8.68 -0.95
C ILE A 198 17.35 7.19 -1.01
N PRO A 199 18.27 6.69 -0.16
CA PRO A 199 18.42 5.25 0.03
C PRO A 199 17.10 4.60 0.45
N ALA A 200 16.83 3.39 -0.03
CA ALA A 200 15.57 2.72 0.22
C ALA A 200 15.30 2.56 1.74
N VAL A 201 14.15 3.08 2.20
CA VAL A 201 13.65 2.91 3.56
C VAL A 201 12.37 2.08 3.52
N PRO A 202 12.42 0.74 3.69
CA PRO A 202 11.27 -0.15 3.50
C PRO A 202 10.02 0.23 4.35
N LYS A 203 10.23 0.84 5.51
CA LYS A 203 9.17 1.28 6.42
C LYS A 203 8.50 2.58 5.99
N LEU A 204 9.13 3.36 5.11
CA LEU A 204 8.56 4.62 4.63
C LEU A 204 7.47 4.32 3.60
N ARG A 205 6.25 4.75 3.89
CA ARG A 205 5.07 4.55 3.04
C ARG A 205 4.39 5.89 2.76
N PRO A 206 3.49 5.94 1.77
CA PRO A 206 2.59 7.08 1.61
C PRO A 206 1.80 7.36 2.91
N ASN A 207 1.35 8.60 3.06
CA ASN A 207 0.72 9.19 4.25
C ASN A 207 1.66 9.53 5.42
N VAL A 208 2.93 9.09 5.41
CA VAL A 208 3.90 9.61 6.39
C VAL A 208 4.15 11.10 6.15
N THR A 209 4.14 11.90 7.22
CA THR A 209 4.58 13.29 7.15
C THR A 209 6.11 13.32 7.22
N ALA A 210 6.74 13.83 6.16
CA ALA A 210 8.18 14.00 6.09
C ALA A 210 8.51 15.45 5.74
N ASN A 211 9.37 16.08 6.53
CA ASN A 211 9.78 17.48 6.34
C ASN A 211 8.58 18.46 6.24
N GLY A 212 7.54 18.22 7.06
CA GLY A 212 6.37 19.10 7.17
C GLY A 212 5.28 18.89 6.11
N ALA A 213 5.44 17.93 5.19
CA ALA A 213 4.43 17.59 4.19
C ALA A 213 4.18 16.07 4.13
N ARG A 214 2.95 15.68 3.79
CA ARG A 214 2.54 14.27 3.66
C ARG A 214 3.08 13.69 2.36
N ILE A 215 3.72 12.52 2.42
CA ILE A 215 4.18 11.81 1.23
C ILE A 215 2.97 11.22 0.50
N ALA A 216 2.75 11.62 -0.75
CA ALA A 216 1.70 11.10 -1.62
C ALA A 216 2.11 9.80 -2.35
N LYS A 217 3.39 9.64 -2.66
CA LYS A 217 3.91 8.50 -3.43
C LYS A 217 5.31 8.09 -2.98
N VAL A 218 5.55 6.78 -3.01
CA VAL A 218 6.86 6.17 -2.78
C VAL A 218 7.15 5.20 -3.92
N GLU A 219 8.30 5.35 -4.57
CA GLU A 219 8.76 4.50 -5.67
C GLU A 219 10.10 3.88 -5.30
N PHE A 220 10.19 2.54 -5.27
CA PHE A 220 11.42 1.81 -5.02
C PHE A 220 11.98 1.22 -6.31
N LYS A 221 13.28 1.43 -6.56
CA LYS A 221 14.04 0.82 -7.65
C LYS A 221 15.45 0.52 -7.16
N GLY A 222 15.84 -0.75 -7.17
CA GLY A 222 17.16 -1.17 -6.69
C GLY A 222 17.34 -0.83 -5.20
N THR A 223 18.41 -0.12 -4.87
CA THR A 223 18.72 0.32 -3.50
C THR A 223 18.18 1.71 -3.16
N ASN A 224 17.43 2.33 -4.08
CA ASN A 224 16.95 3.70 -3.97
C ASN A 224 15.42 3.75 -3.85
N MET A 225 14.96 4.83 -3.22
CA MET A 225 13.57 5.22 -3.12
C MET A 225 13.40 6.66 -3.59
N THR A 226 12.44 6.91 -4.46
CA THR A 226 11.96 8.26 -4.77
C THR A 226 10.68 8.52 -3.98
N ILE A 227 10.67 9.57 -3.17
CA ILE A 227 9.50 10.07 -2.46
C ILE A 227 8.90 11.23 -3.23
N SER A 228 7.57 11.36 -3.18
CA SER A 228 6.85 12.51 -3.73
C SER A 228 5.82 13.00 -2.72
N TRP A 229 5.75 14.31 -2.54
CA TRP A 229 4.76 14.99 -1.71
C TRP A 229 3.54 15.39 -2.55
#